data_AF-A0A1C5MH01-F1
#
_entry.id   AF-A0A1C5MH01-F1
#
_cell.length_a   1.000
_cell.length_b   1.000
_cell.length_c   1.000
_cell.angle_alpha   90.00
_cell.angle_beta   90.00
_cell.angle_gamma   90.00
#
_symmetry.space_group_name_H-M   'P 1'
#
loop_
_entity.id
_entity.type
_entity.pdbx_description
1 polymer ?
#
loop_
_entity_poly.entity_id
_entity_poly.type
_entity_poly.pdbx_seq_one_letter_code
_entity_poly.pdbx_strand_id
1 'polypeptide(L)'
;MKRKRRIMLAVFAVMFAMFCMPQRAEAARKAVWKDVDGVWYAYKGSKLVRNKWVGDYYAGPDGSLVKNQWIGEYFVGEDGKWIENFKGGWYKINKKYYYYTPEGEKQLGWIQLGKRKYYLDPKKNGARATGWRRIEGYRYYFSKKKGYMLTGWRYINKQYYFFQKNTGICLQGWFHWIGKTYYTGEKYYRVTGWQVIDGKRYYFAKDGGLQSGWLDSKGKKYYLDPDNGSAAAVGLLSIDRVTYYFNAKGVMQKNKAVTIDGVIYNIDLNGRCTANIEDKDDDITDKMLFFTTFESGTAAYAQVGGDNGNACGKYQFDYRYSLLPFVKYCYESNPTFFAEFKKYAAYTDSQKSLLKGNTKFYAAWRTIYNKSPKGFASYQDAYAKREYYDVTARYLQTKFNINMDARPDIVKGAVFSYSIQHGQWTAAGAVKAAGIKNSTTDEQFLQKLYAYRKKTYPAYTTRYNEELSLALSLL
;
A
#
# COMPACT_ATOMS: atom_id res chain seq x y z
N MET A 1 -17.25 -35.71 -74.42
CA MET A 1 -16.22 -36.49 -75.16
C MET A 1 -14.93 -36.49 -74.33
N LYS A 2 -14.57 -37.63 -73.70
CA LYS A 2 -13.39 -38.49 -74.00
C LYS A 2 -12.08 -37.67 -74.20
N ARG A 3 -10.93 -37.89 -73.55
CA ARG A 3 -10.30 -39.03 -72.82
C ARG A 3 -8.99 -38.46 -72.18
N LYS A 4 -8.60 -38.90 -70.96
CA LYS A 4 -7.39 -39.70 -70.58
C LYS A 4 -6.04 -39.32 -71.26
N ARG A 5 -4.83 -39.41 -70.69
CA ARG A 5 -4.17 -39.71 -69.39
C ARG A 5 -2.62 -39.71 -69.66
N ARG A 6 -1.79 -39.83 -68.59
CA ARG A 6 -0.34 -40.25 -68.49
C ARG A 6 0.67 -39.10 -68.62
N ILE A 7 1.48 -38.73 -67.61
CA ILE A 7 2.48 -39.45 -66.77
C ILE A 7 3.63 -40.04 -67.61
N MET A 8 4.83 -39.47 -67.53
CA MET A 8 6.04 -40.20 -67.11
C MET A 8 7.26 -39.30 -66.81
N LEU A 9 7.95 -39.65 -65.73
CA LEU A 9 9.31 -39.27 -65.35
C LEU A 9 10.34 -39.67 -66.42
N ALA A 10 11.43 -38.90 -66.53
CA ALA A 10 12.76 -39.44 -66.84
C ALA A 10 13.86 -38.56 -66.23
N VAL A 11 14.58 -39.15 -65.28
CA VAL A 11 15.91 -38.75 -64.78
C VAL A 11 16.94 -39.33 -65.74
N PHE A 12 18.01 -38.61 -66.10
CA PHE A 12 19.37 -39.16 -66.20
C PHE A 12 20.44 -38.07 -66.36
N ALA A 13 21.62 -38.42 -65.85
CA ALA A 13 22.75 -37.60 -65.48
C ALA A 13 23.86 -37.55 -66.56
N VAL A 14 24.61 -36.44 -66.57
CA VAL A 14 26.09 -36.31 -66.66
C VAL A 14 26.84 -36.98 -67.84
N MET A 15 27.51 -36.18 -68.70
CA MET A 15 28.98 -36.15 -68.80
C MET A 15 29.54 -35.11 -69.81
N PHE A 16 30.76 -34.69 -69.47
CA PHE A 16 31.65 -33.71 -70.09
C PHE A 16 32.34 -34.23 -71.37
N ALA A 17 32.60 -33.38 -72.37
CA ALA A 17 33.92 -33.24 -73.06
C ALA A 17 33.88 -32.24 -74.24
N MET A 18 34.94 -31.43 -74.33
CA MET A 18 35.25 -30.40 -75.33
C MET A 18 35.49 -30.96 -76.75
N PHE A 19 35.21 -30.17 -77.81
CA PHE A 19 36.21 -29.65 -78.76
C PHE A 19 35.62 -28.66 -79.80
N CYS A 20 36.37 -27.59 -80.08
CA CYS A 20 36.41 -26.70 -81.26
C CYS A 20 35.18 -25.94 -81.81
N MET A 21 35.26 -24.60 -81.68
CA MET A 21 34.52 -23.52 -82.38
C MET A 21 35.02 -23.33 -83.83
N PRO A 22 34.33 -22.61 -84.78
CA PRO A 22 33.94 -21.20 -84.61
C PRO A 22 32.68 -20.62 -85.31
N GLN A 23 32.20 -19.53 -84.67
CA GLN A 23 31.60 -18.29 -85.20
C GLN A 23 30.60 -18.32 -86.37
N ARG A 24 29.32 -18.01 -86.06
CA ARG A 24 28.59 -16.80 -86.54
C ARG A 24 27.12 -16.84 -86.14
N ALA A 25 26.72 -15.91 -85.27
CA ALA A 25 25.42 -15.23 -85.26
C ALA A 25 25.31 -14.36 -83.98
N GLU A 26 26.14 -13.32 -83.87
CA GLU A 26 26.00 -12.33 -82.80
C GLU A 26 24.93 -11.30 -83.20
N ALA A 27 23.69 -11.76 -83.36
CA ALA A 27 22.53 -10.88 -83.27
C ALA A 27 22.59 -10.17 -81.91
N ALA A 28 22.43 -8.84 -81.89
CA ALA A 28 22.61 -8.00 -80.72
C ALA A 28 21.77 -8.50 -79.52
N ARG A 29 22.36 -9.38 -78.70
CA ARG A 29 21.71 -9.91 -77.49
C ARG A 29 21.38 -8.73 -76.59
N LYS A 30 20.13 -8.63 -76.13
CA LYS A 30 19.75 -7.67 -75.09
C LYS A 30 20.60 -7.95 -73.85
N ALA A 31 21.00 -6.89 -73.14
CA ALA A 31 21.75 -7.08 -71.90
C ALA A 31 20.85 -7.73 -70.83
N VAL A 32 21.40 -8.67 -70.07
CA VAL A 32 20.69 -9.45 -69.05
C VAL A 32 21.39 -9.29 -67.72
N TRP A 33 20.61 -9.10 -66.66
CA TRP A 33 21.08 -9.04 -65.28
C TRP A 33 21.34 -10.45 -64.73
N LYS A 34 22.49 -10.64 -64.10
CA LYS A 34 22.90 -11.88 -63.44
C LYS A 34 23.30 -11.58 -62.01
N ASP A 35 22.81 -12.40 -61.08
CA ASP A 35 23.23 -12.38 -59.68
C ASP A 35 24.56 -13.13 -59.55
N VAL A 36 25.53 -12.49 -58.89
CA VAL A 36 26.83 -13.07 -58.55
C VAL A 36 27.06 -12.74 -57.08
N ASP A 37 26.88 -13.76 -56.23
CA ASP A 37 27.04 -13.66 -54.77
C ASP A 37 26.24 -12.51 -54.11
N GLY A 38 25.03 -12.22 -54.61
CA GLY A 38 24.14 -11.20 -54.07
C GLY A 38 24.34 -9.81 -54.69
N VAL A 39 25.29 -9.66 -55.61
CA VAL A 39 25.51 -8.45 -56.40
C VAL A 39 25.07 -8.71 -57.84
N TRP A 40 24.24 -7.81 -58.36
CA TRP A 40 23.71 -7.94 -59.71
C TRP A 40 24.59 -7.22 -60.72
N TYR A 41 24.93 -7.91 -61.80
CA TYR A 41 25.75 -7.40 -62.90
C TYR A 41 25.02 -7.56 -64.23
N ALA A 42 25.11 -6.57 -65.12
CA ALA A 42 24.51 -6.64 -66.44
C ALA A 42 25.52 -7.11 -67.50
N TYR A 43 25.14 -8.09 -68.32
CA TYR A 43 26.00 -8.60 -69.40
C TYR A 43 25.31 -8.52 -70.75
N LYS A 44 26.04 -8.07 -71.77
CA LYS A 44 25.65 -8.17 -73.18
C LYS A 44 26.50 -9.26 -73.83
N GLY A 45 25.95 -10.47 -73.93
CA GLY A 45 26.75 -11.66 -74.28
C GLY A 45 27.70 -12.04 -73.14
N SER A 46 29.00 -12.14 -73.41
CA SER A 46 30.05 -12.35 -72.40
C SER A 46 30.64 -11.04 -71.84
N LYS A 47 30.28 -9.88 -72.43
CA LYS A 47 30.83 -8.58 -72.04
C LYS A 47 30.03 -7.95 -70.90
N LEU A 48 30.72 -7.51 -69.85
CA LEU A 48 30.12 -6.77 -68.75
C LEU A 48 29.73 -5.36 -69.21
N VAL A 49 28.53 -4.93 -68.86
CA VAL A 49 28.02 -3.58 -69.10
C VAL A 49 28.37 -2.68 -67.91
N ARG A 50 28.86 -1.47 -68.19
CA ARG A 50 29.27 -0.46 -67.19
C ARG A 50 28.80 0.92 -67.62
N ASN A 51 28.53 1.79 -66.66
CA ASN A 51 28.09 3.19 -66.85
C ASN A 51 26.91 3.37 -67.82
N LYS A 52 25.95 2.42 -67.83
CA LYS A 52 24.83 2.41 -68.79
C LYS A 52 23.54 1.90 -68.17
N TRP A 53 22.43 2.44 -68.65
CA TRP A 53 21.09 1.93 -68.39
C TRP A 53 20.85 0.60 -69.12
N VAL A 54 20.25 -0.36 -68.41
CA VAL A 54 19.81 -1.67 -68.90
C VAL A 54 18.37 -1.89 -68.45
N GLY A 55 17.43 -1.49 -69.29
CA GLY A 55 16.02 -1.34 -68.90
C GLY A 55 15.88 -0.22 -67.87
N ASP A 56 15.09 -0.45 -66.83
CA ASP A 56 14.82 0.52 -65.75
C ASP A 56 15.94 0.54 -64.67
N TYR A 57 17.12 -0.03 -64.95
CA TYR A 57 18.19 -0.25 -63.99
C TYR A 57 19.52 0.27 -64.51
N TYR A 58 20.39 0.74 -63.64
CA TYR A 58 21.69 1.30 -64.03
C TYR A 58 22.86 0.43 -63.58
N ALA A 59 23.75 0.09 -64.52
CA ALA A 59 25.01 -0.56 -64.24
C ALA A 59 26.09 0.49 -63.99
N GLY A 60 26.69 0.49 -62.80
CA GLY A 60 27.69 1.46 -62.37
C GLY A 60 29.06 1.29 -63.03
N PRO A 61 30.08 2.04 -62.57
CA PRO A 61 31.44 1.98 -63.11
C PRO A 61 32.10 0.60 -62.98
N ASP A 62 31.81 -0.10 -61.89
CA ASP A 62 32.26 -1.47 -61.63
C ASP A 62 31.39 -2.53 -62.34
N GLY A 63 30.28 -2.11 -62.96
CA GLY A 63 29.29 -2.95 -63.62
C GLY A 63 28.20 -3.49 -62.68
N SER A 64 28.27 -3.18 -61.39
CA SER A 64 27.25 -3.58 -60.41
C SER A 64 25.98 -2.74 -60.53
N LEU A 65 24.85 -3.30 -60.07
CA LEU A 65 23.58 -2.62 -60.01
C LEU A 65 23.62 -1.48 -58.96
N VAL A 66 23.44 -0.24 -59.43
CA VAL A 66 23.36 0.93 -58.55
C VAL A 66 22.00 0.98 -57.84
N LYS A 67 22.00 1.38 -56.56
CA LYS A 67 20.82 1.47 -55.69
C LYS A 67 20.86 2.73 -54.83
N ASN A 68 19.69 3.28 -54.50
CA ASN A 68 19.52 4.46 -53.63
C ASN A 68 20.37 5.68 -54.04
N GLN A 69 20.45 5.98 -55.33
CA GLN A 69 21.36 7.01 -55.85
C GLN A 69 20.79 7.71 -57.08
N TRP A 70 21.18 8.97 -57.28
CA TRP A 70 20.94 9.71 -58.52
C TRP A 70 21.91 9.31 -59.62
N ILE A 71 21.38 9.11 -60.83
CA ILE A 71 22.09 8.91 -62.08
C ILE A 71 21.65 10.03 -63.03
N GLY A 72 22.39 11.14 -63.04
CA GLY A 72 21.92 12.37 -63.67
C GLY A 72 20.61 12.83 -63.00
N GLU A 73 19.55 13.03 -63.80
CA GLU A 73 18.24 13.46 -63.33
C GLU A 73 17.32 12.30 -62.88
N TYR A 74 17.83 11.06 -62.87
CA TYR A 74 17.04 9.86 -62.58
C TYR A 74 17.46 9.22 -61.26
N PHE A 75 16.53 9.01 -60.33
CA PHE A 75 16.81 8.34 -59.06
C PHE A 75 16.49 6.84 -59.12
N VAL A 76 17.42 5.98 -58.70
CA VAL A 76 17.19 4.54 -58.54
C VAL A 76 16.98 4.17 -57.06
N GLY A 77 15.95 3.38 -56.77
CA GLY A 77 15.55 3.03 -55.40
C GLY A 77 16.34 1.88 -54.77
N GLU A 78 15.83 1.36 -53.64
CA GLU A 78 16.41 0.26 -52.88
C GLU A 78 16.59 -1.04 -53.69
N ASP A 79 15.76 -1.28 -54.69
CA ASP A 79 15.87 -2.42 -55.60
C ASP A 79 16.67 -2.11 -56.86
N GLY A 80 17.22 -0.89 -56.98
CA GLY A 80 17.99 -0.39 -58.11
C GLY A 80 17.13 0.00 -59.32
N LYS A 81 15.80 -0.11 -59.19
CA LYS A 81 14.87 0.29 -60.23
C LYS A 81 14.72 1.81 -60.22
N TRP A 82 14.71 2.42 -61.39
CA TRP A 82 14.36 3.82 -61.59
C TRP A 82 12.96 4.12 -61.03
N ILE A 83 12.88 5.21 -60.26
CA ILE A 83 11.63 5.76 -59.74
C ILE A 83 11.28 6.98 -60.58
N GLU A 84 10.27 6.83 -61.43
CA GLU A 84 9.75 7.92 -62.25
C GLU A 84 9.20 9.05 -61.38
N ASN A 85 9.49 10.30 -61.75
CA ASN A 85 9.03 11.51 -61.06
C ASN A 85 9.31 11.48 -59.54
N PHE A 86 10.53 11.10 -59.15
CA PHE A 86 10.94 11.06 -57.75
C PHE A 86 10.80 12.44 -57.07
N LYS A 87 10.14 12.47 -55.91
CA LYS A 87 9.87 13.69 -55.11
C LYS A 87 10.18 13.52 -53.62
N GLY A 88 10.89 12.47 -53.24
CA GLY A 88 10.97 12.03 -51.85
C GLY A 88 9.64 11.48 -51.32
N GLY A 89 9.59 11.17 -50.02
CA GLY A 89 8.42 10.60 -49.34
C GLY A 89 8.41 9.07 -49.29
N TRP A 90 7.22 8.49 -49.17
CA TRP A 90 7.02 7.04 -49.02
C TRP A 90 6.98 6.32 -50.37
N TYR A 91 7.85 5.31 -50.54
CA TYR A 91 7.82 4.42 -51.69
C TYR A 91 7.65 2.97 -51.26
N LYS A 92 6.78 2.24 -51.97
CA LYS A 92 6.57 0.81 -51.75
C LYS A 92 7.40 0.03 -52.77
N ILE A 93 8.50 -0.57 -52.31
CA ILE A 93 9.46 -1.31 -53.13
C ILE A 93 9.50 -2.75 -52.62
N ASN A 94 9.27 -3.73 -53.50
CA ASN A 94 9.25 -5.16 -53.15
C ASN A 94 8.42 -5.48 -51.88
N LYS A 95 7.19 -4.94 -51.83
CA LYS A 95 6.23 -5.06 -50.71
C LYS A 95 6.66 -4.42 -49.38
N LYS A 96 7.82 -3.77 -49.31
CA LYS A 96 8.29 -3.00 -48.16
C LYS A 96 8.11 -1.50 -48.42
N TYR A 97 8.04 -0.71 -47.35
CA TYR A 97 7.93 0.74 -47.46
C TYR A 97 9.23 1.39 -47.00
N TYR A 98 9.73 2.34 -47.76
CA TYR A 98 10.92 3.14 -47.50
C TYR A 98 10.55 4.62 -47.56
N TYR A 99 11.30 5.46 -46.85
CA TYR A 99 11.11 6.90 -46.86
C TYR A 99 12.40 7.58 -47.34
N TYR A 100 12.28 8.46 -48.33
CA TYR A 100 13.42 9.22 -48.86
C TYR A 100 13.19 10.72 -48.70
N THR A 101 14.26 11.50 -48.57
CA THR A 101 14.19 12.96 -48.73
C THR A 101 13.99 13.33 -50.20
N PRO A 102 13.53 14.56 -50.52
CA PRO A 102 13.51 15.05 -51.91
C PRO A 102 14.87 14.97 -52.60
N GLU A 103 15.96 15.04 -51.85
CA GLU A 103 17.35 14.93 -52.33
C GLU A 103 17.80 13.48 -52.57
N GLY A 104 16.93 12.48 -52.36
CA GLY A 104 17.23 11.07 -52.62
C GLY A 104 17.83 10.32 -51.42
N GLU A 105 17.96 10.95 -50.26
CA GLU A 105 18.54 10.29 -49.09
C GLU A 105 17.54 9.33 -48.44
N LYS A 106 17.90 8.04 -48.35
CA LYS A 106 17.08 7.04 -47.68
C LYS A 106 17.14 7.21 -46.16
N GLN A 107 15.99 7.49 -45.54
CA GLN A 107 15.90 7.69 -44.10
C GLN A 107 15.96 6.37 -43.32
N LEU A 108 16.65 6.42 -42.18
CA LEU A 108 16.81 5.31 -41.23
C LEU A 108 16.40 5.77 -39.83
N GLY A 109 16.03 4.83 -38.95
CA GLY A 109 15.68 5.13 -37.57
C GLY A 109 14.33 5.82 -37.42
N TRP A 110 14.21 6.68 -36.40
CA TRP A 110 12.96 7.37 -36.09
C TRP A 110 12.73 8.55 -37.02
N ILE A 111 11.54 8.64 -37.62
CA ILE A 111 11.07 9.85 -38.30
C ILE A 111 9.72 10.30 -37.75
N GLN A 112 9.46 11.60 -37.81
CA GLN A 112 8.19 12.19 -37.44
C GLN A 112 7.60 12.95 -38.63
N LEU A 113 6.38 12.56 -39.02
CA LEU A 113 5.63 13.18 -40.12
C LEU A 113 4.31 13.72 -39.53
N GLY A 114 4.27 15.03 -39.31
CA GLY A 114 3.19 15.68 -38.55
C GLY A 114 3.07 15.08 -37.14
N LYS A 115 1.86 14.62 -36.78
CA LYS A 115 1.57 14.00 -35.47
C LYS A 115 1.93 12.51 -35.38
N ARG A 116 2.50 11.90 -36.43
CA ARG A 116 2.78 10.46 -36.50
C ARG A 116 4.28 10.20 -36.48
N LYS A 117 4.71 9.25 -35.65
CA LYS A 117 6.08 8.73 -35.61
C LYS A 117 6.16 7.38 -36.32
N TYR A 118 7.26 7.13 -37.03
CA TYR A 118 7.56 5.88 -37.73
C TYR A 118 8.98 5.46 -37.40
N TYR A 119 9.29 4.18 -37.61
CA TYR A 119 10.65 3.66 -37.48
C TYR A 119 11.05 2.93 -38.75
N LEU A 120 12.15 3.35 -39.37
CA LEU A 120 12.74 2.78 -40.58
C LEU A 120 13.89 1.90 -40.11
N ASP A 121 13.64 0.59 -40.02
CA ASP A 121 14.50 -0.33 -39.30
C ASP A 121 15.89 -0.44 -39.97
N PRO A 122 16.96 0.09 -39.34
CA PRO A 122 18.29 0.06 -39.93
C PRO A 122 18.79 -1.37 -40.18
N LYS A 123 18.37 -2.34 -39.34
CA LYS A 123 18.70 -3.76 -39.48
C LYS A 123 17.94 -4.45 -40.62
N LYS A 124 16.96 -3.76 -41.21
CA LYS A 124 16.20 -4.18 -42.39
C LYS A 124 16.34 -3.17 -43.53
N ASN A 125 17.51 -2.54 -43.63
CA ASN A 125 17.87 -1.57 -44.68
C ASN A 125 16.92 -0.37 -44.79
N GLY A 126 16.31 0.05 -43.68
CA GLY A 126 15.36 1.18 -43.65
C GLY A 126 13.91 0.79 -43.95
N ALA A 127 13.58 -0.50 -44.00
CA ALA A 127 12.19 -0.92 -44.17
C ALA A 127 11.33 -0.45 -42.98
N ARG A 128 10.19 0.16 -43.28
CA ARG A 128 9.23 0.66 -42.29
C ARG A 128 8.75 -0.45 -41.35
N ALA A 129 8.94 -0.24 -40.05
CA ALA A 129 8.46 -1.12 -39.00
C ALA A 129 6.92 -1.23 -38.97
N THR A 130 6.44 -2.43 -38.66
CA THR A 130 5.01 -2.75 -38.44
C THR A 130 4.87 -3.77 -37.32
N GLY A 131 3.79 -3.71 -36.54
CA GLY A 131 3.57 -4.61 -35.40
C GLY A 131 4.57 -4.37 -34.27
N TRP A 132 4.84 -5.42 -33.49
CA TRP A 132 5.76 -5.38 -32.35
C TRP A 132 7.21 -5.14 -32.77
N ARG A 133 7.89 -4.22 -32.10
CA ARG A 133 9.33 -4.00 -32.24
C ARG A 133 9.98 -3.75 -30.88
N ARG A 134 11.22 -4.22 -30.75
CA ARG A 134 12.11 -3.85 -29.67
C ARG A 134 13.18 -2.91 -30.22
N ILE A 135 13.21 -1.68 -29.74
CA ILE A 135 14.11 -0.62 -30.19
C ILE A 135 14.78 -0.09 -28.93
N GLU A 136 16.12 -0.13 -28.89
CA GLU A 136 16.92 0.35 -27.74
C GLU A 136 16.43 -0.21 -26.39
N GLY A 137 16.10 -1.49 -26.36
CA GLY A 137 15.61 -2.18 -25.16
C GLY A 137 14.11 -2.05 -24.91
N TYR A 138 13.44 -1.02 -25.42
CA TYR A 138 12.02 -0.74 -25.21
C TYR A 138 11.10 -1.40 -26.25
N ARG A 139 9.86 -1.71 -25.83
CA ARG A 139 8.83 -2.31 -26.70
C ARG A 139 7.91 -1.24 -27.27
N TYR A 140 7.69 -1.30 -28.57
CA TYR A 140 6.77 -0.43 -29.32
C TYR A 140 5.82 -1.29 -30.14
N TYR A 141 4.68 -0.70 -30.51
CA TYR A 141 3.79 -1.30 -31.48
C TYR A 141 3.45 -0.31 -32.59
N PHE A 142 3.71 -0.72 -33.83
CA PHE A 142 3.41 0.06 -35.01
C PHE A 142 2.17 -0.49 -35.70
N SER A 143 1.33 0.38 -36.24
CA SER A 143 0.16 0.00 -37.03
C SER A 143 0.55 -1.01 -38.12
N LYS A 144 -0.09 -2.19 -38.14
CA LYS A 144 0.23 -3.24 -39.13
C LYS A 144 0.06 -2.77 -40.57
N LYS A 145 -0.96 -1.95 -40.84
CA LYS A 145 -1.28 -1.43 -42.18
C LYS A 145 -0.47 -0.17 -42.51
N LYS A 146 -0.44 0.80 -41.58
CA LYS A 146 0.05 2.15 -41.86
C LYS A 146 1.42 2.45 -41.26
N GLY A 147 1.98 1.61 -40.39
CA GLY A 147 3.34 1.72 -39.86
C GLY A 147 3.62 2.85 -38.87
N TYR A 148 2.65 3.70 -38.53
CA TYR A 148 2.85 4.69 -37.47
C TYR A 148 2.79 4.03 -36.09
N MET A 149 3.59 4.55 -35.16
CA MET A 149 3.67 4.12 -33.76
C MET A 149 2.34 4.35 -33.04
N LEU A 150 1.88 3.36 -32.27
CA LEU A 150 0.67 3.47 -31.46
C LEU A 150 1.00 3.93 -30.03
N THR A 151 0.07 4.67 -29.44
CA THR A 151 0.12 5.16 -28.06
C THR A 151 -1.21 4.89 -27.35
N GLY A 152 -1.26 5.02 -26.02
CA GLY A 152 -2.43 4.78 -25.17
C GLY A 152 -2.80 3.30 -25.02
N TRP A 153 -4.01 3.04 -24.52
CA TRP A 153 -4.58 1.68 -24.43
C TRP A 153 -4.82 1.07 -25.81
N ARG A 154 -4.35 -0.17 -26.01
CA ARG A 154 -4.54 -0.94 -27.25
C ARG A 154 -4.90 -2.39 -26.94
N TYR A 155 -5.95 -2.85 -27.61
CA TYR A 155 -6.35 -4.25 -27.62
C TYR A 155 -5.65 -4.97 -28.78
N ILE A 156 -4.71 -5.86 -28.46
CA ILE A 156 -3.85 -6.55 -29.43
C ILE A 156 -3.82 -8.03 -29.04
N ASN A 157 -4.16 -8.93 -29.97
CA ASN A 157 -4.15 -10.38 -29.75
C ASN A 157 -4.88 -10.79 -28.46
N LYS A 158 -6.11 -10.28 -28.30
CA LYS A 158 -6.99 -10.52 -27.15
C LYS A 158 -6.54 -9.93 -25.80
N GLN A 159 -5.50 -9.10 -25.76
CA GLN A 159 -4.97 -8.51 -24.54
C GLN A 159 -4.90 -6.98 -24.62
N TYR A 160 -5.01 -6.31 -23.47
CA TYR A 160 -4.86 -4.85 -23.37
C TYR A 160 -3.45 -4.46 -22.96
N TYR A 161 -2.79 -3.63 -23.75
CA TYR A 161 -1.47 -3.05 -23.48
C TYR A 161 -1.59 -1.54 -23.36
N PHE A 162 -0.75 -0.93 -22.54
CA PHE A 162 -0.64 0.52 -22.45
C PHE A 162 0.68 1.00 -23.03
N PHE A 163 0.61 1.96 -23.96
CA PHE A 163 1.77 2.62 -24.56
C PHE A 163 1.79 4.08 -24.11
N GLN A 164 2.91 4.57 -23.58
CA GLN A 164 3.04 5.95 -23.12
C GLN A 164 2.67 6.95 -24.23
N LYS A 165 1.93 7.99 -23.88
CA LYS A 165 1.36 8.95 -24.85
C LYS A 165 2.42 9.66 -25.70
N ASN A 166 3.56 10.04 -25.09
CA ASN A 166 4.57 10.88 -25.73
C ASN A 166 5.70 10.06 -26.41
N THR A 167 6.08 8.96 -25.77
CA THR A 167 7.22 8.13 -26.20
C THR A 167 6.77 6.91 -27.02
N GLY A 168 5.56 6.37 -26.77
CA GLY A 168 5.08 5.12 -27.36
C GLY A 168 5.67 3.86 -26.74
N ILE A 169 6.41 3.96 -25.64
CA ILE A 169 6.96 2.82 -24.90
C ILE A 169 5.81 2.04 -24.26
N CYS A 170 5.79 0.72 -24.45
CA CYS A 170 4.85 -0.20 -23.79
C CYS A 170 5.22 -0.36 -22.31
N LEU A 171 4.30 -0.02 -21.41
CA LEU A 171 4.54 -0.04 -19.97
C LEU A 171 4.36 -1.42 -19.35
N GLN A 172 5.25 -1.72 -18.41
CA GLN A 172 5.17 -2.82 -17.45
C GLN A 172 5.14 -2.22 -16.04
N GLY A 173 4.41 -2.85 -15.13
CA GLY A 173 4.31 -2.44 -13.74
C GLY A 173 3.23 -1.39 -13.47
N TRP A 174 3.39 -0.65 -12.38
CA TRP A 174 2.45 0.35 -11.90
C TRP A 174 2.49 1.62 -12.74
N PHE A 175 1.33 2.19 -13.07
CA PHE A 175 1.23 3.52 -13.66
C PHE A 175 -0.12 4.17 -13.40
N HIS A 176 -0.16 5.50 -13.50
CA HIS A 176 -1.37 6.29 -13.35
C HIS A 176 -1.87 6.81 -14.70
N TRP A 177 -3.19 6.75 -14.92
CA TRP A 177 -3.82 7.23 -16.16
C TRP A 177 -5.25 7.69 -15.89
N ILE A 178 -5.54 8.98 -16.16
CA ILE A 178 -6.88 9.59 -16.03
C ILE A 178 -7.51 9.27 -14.66
N GLY A 179 -6.85 9.71 -13.57
CA GLY A 179 -7.39 9.59 -12.21
C GLY A 179 -7.41 8.18 -11.63
N LYS A 180 -6.93 7.16 -12.36
CA LYS A 180 -6.89 5.77 -11.90
C LYS A 180 -5.47 5.21 -11.96
N THR A 181 -5.17 4.33 -11.01
CA THR A 181 -3.93 3.54 -10.99
C THR A 181 -4.18 2.18 -11.62
N TYR A 182 -3.23 1.73 -12.44
CA TYR A 182 -3.26 0.46 -13.16
C TYR A 182 -1.98 -0.32 -12.92
N TYR A 183 -2.02 -1.61 -13.24
CA TYR A 183 -0.85 -2.46 -13.30
C TYR A 183 -0.86 -3.29 -14.59
N THR A 184 0.28 -3.36 -15.26
CA THR A 184 0.53 -4.33 -16.34
C THR A 184 1.54 -5.35 -15.84
N GLY A 185 1.22 -6.64 -15.97
CA GLY A 185 2.07 -7.72 -15.46
C GLY A 185 3.37 -7.88 -16.25
N GLU A 186 4.17 -8.88 -15.91
CA GLU A 186 5.46 -9.18 -16.60
C GLU A 186 5.33 -9.37 -18.11
N LYS A 187 4.15 -9.80 -18.57
CA LYS A 187 3.83 -9.96 -19.99
C LYS A 187 3.31 -8.67 -20.65
N TYR A 188 3.41 -7.53 -19.97
CA TYR A 188 3.01 -6.18 -20.39
C TYR A 188 1.52 -5.92 -20.57
N TYR A 189 0.66 -6.93 -20.41
CA TYR A 189 -0.78 -6.74 -20.51
C TYR A 189 -1.41 -6.41 -19.16
N ARG A 190 -2.54 -5.70 -19.22
CA ARG A 190 -3.36 -5.26 -18.08
C ARG A 190 -3.81 -6.44 -17.24
N VAL A 191 -3.66 -6.34 -15.92
CA VAL A 191 -4.22 -7.32 -14.98
C VAL A 191 -5.63 -6.91 -14.52
N THR A 192 -6.40 -7.88 -14.05
CA THR A 192 -7.72 -7.67 -13.43
C THR A 192 -7.90 -8.63 -12.26
N GLY A 193 -8.90 -8.38 -11.40
CA GLY A 193 -9.19 -9.20 -10.23
C GLY A 193 -8.10 -9.14 -9.16
N TRP A 194 -8.03 -10.19 -8.34
CA TRP A 194 -7.02 -10.33 -7.30
C TRP A 194 -5.64 -10.60 -7.88
N GLN A 195 -4.65 -9.84 -7.47
CA GLN A 195 -3.25 -9.98 -7.88
C GLN A 195 -2.34 -9.91 -6.65
N VAL A 196 -1.27 -10.70 -6.66
CA VAL A 196 -0.18 -10.60 -5.69
C VAL A 196 0.97 -9.86 -6.38
N ILE A 197 1.37 -8.72 -5.82
CA ILE A 197 2.45 -7.88 -6.35
C ILE A 197 3.33 -7.53 -5.16
N ASP A 198 4.61 -7.89 -5.24
CA ASP A 198 5.61 -7.65 -4.18
C ASP A 198 5.14 -8.15 -2.80
N GLY A 199 4.53 -9.34 -2.76
CA GLY A 199 4.03 -9.96 -1.54
C GLY A 199 2.71 -9.38 -1.00
N LYS A 200 2.21 -8.28 -1.56
CA LYS A 200 0.94 -7.65 -1.18
C LYS A 200 -0.18 -8.03 -2.13
N ARG A 201 -1.42 -8.08 -1.62
CA ARG A 201 -2.61 -8.42 -2.41
C ARG A 201 -3.40 -7.18 -2.80
N TYR A 202 -3.65 -7.04 -4.09
CA TYR A 202 -4.41 -5.94 -4.67
C TYR A 202 -5.61 -6.47 -5.44
N TYR A 203 -6.63 -5.63 -5.60
CA TYR A 203 -7.78 -5.95 -6.43
C TYR A 203 -7.95 -4.90 -7.53
N PHE A 204 -7.97 -5.35 -8.77
CA PHE A 204 -8.19 -4.53 -9.96
C PHE A 204 -9.59 -4.81 -10.52
N ALA A 205 -10.35 -3.76 -10.82
CA ALA A 205 -11.66 -3.90 -11.44
C ALA A 205 -11.56 -4.48 -12.88
N LYS A 206 -12.71 -4.74 -13.51
CA LYS A 206 -12.75 -5.31 -14.89
C LYS A 206 -12.10 -4.41 -15.93
N ASP A 207 -12.09 -3.09 -15.69
CA ASP A 207 -11.40 -2.10 -16.52
C ASP A 207 -9.88 -2.02 -16.22
N GLY A 208 -9.41 -2.73 -15.20
CA GLY A 208 -8.03 -2.78 -14.72
C GLY A 208 -7.66 -1.67 -13.72
N GLY A 209 -8.61 -0.83 -13.30
CA GLY A 209 -8.37 0.18 -12.27
C GLY A 209 -8.22 -0.44 -10.89
N LEU A 210 -7.19 -0.05 -10.15
CA LEU A 210 -6.98 -0.44 -8.75
C LEU A 210 -8.17 0.01 -7.89
N GLN A 211 -8.70 -0.88 -7.06
CA GLN A 211 -9.74 -0.57 -6.09
C GLN A 211 -9.15 -0.21 -4.73
N SER A 212 -9.88 0.56 -3.93
CA SER A 212 -9.52 1.02 -2.58
C SER A 212 -10.76 1.02 -1.67
N GLY A 213 -10.57 0.94 -0.35
CA GLY A 213 -11.64 0.88 0.64
C GLY A 213 -12.32 -0.49 0.75
N TRP A 214 -13.58 -0.51 1.20
CA TRP A 214 -14.34 -1.73 1.37
C TRP A 214 -14.62 -2.44 0.04
N LEU A 215 -14.37 -3.76 0.01
CA LEU A 215 -14.63 -4.60 -1.15
C LEU A 215 -15.41 -5.86 -0.73
N ASP A 216 -16.56 -6.06 -1.37
CA ASP A 216 -17.28 -7.32 -1.38
C ASP A 216 -16.85 -8.17 -2.60
N SER A 217 -16.28 -9.34 -2.34
CA SER A 217 -15.82 -10.26 -3.39
C SER A 217 -16.22 -11.69 -3.06
N LYS A 218 -17.12 -12.27 -3.87
CA LYS A 218 -17.64 -13.65 -3.70
C LYS A 218 -18.17 -13.93 -2.27
N GLY A 219 -18.97 -13.02 -1.73
CA GLY A 219 -19.59 -13.16 -0.40
C GLY A 219 -18.63 -12.94 0.78
N LYS A 220 -17.40 -12.46 0.53
CA LYS A 220 -16.41 -12.14 1.56
C LYS A 220 -16.11 -10.64 1.53
N LYS A 221 -15.96 -10.05 2.71
CA LYS A 221 -15.55 -8.66 2.89
C LYS A 221 -14.04 -8.54 3.07
N TYR A 222 -13.49 -7.53 2.42
CA TYR A 222 -12.10 -7.13 2.46
C TYR A 222 -12.05 -5.62 2.65
N TYR A 223 -10.93 -5.13 3.17
CA TYR A 223 -10.61 -3.71 3.14
C TYR A 223 -9.30 -3.51 2.39
N LEU A 224 -9.33 -2.75 1.31
CA LEU A 224 -8.18 -2.38 0.49
C LEU A 224 -7.65 -1.05 1.01
N ASP A 225 -6.73 -1.13 1.96
CA ASP A 225 -6.30 -0.05 2.83
C ASP A 225 -5.71 1.15 2.03
N PRO A 226 -6.45 2.26 1.88
CA PRO A 226 -5.98 3.41 1.11
C PRO A 226 -4.68 4.02 1.66
N ASP A 227 -4.47 3.95 2.97
CA ASP A 227 -3.29 4.50 3.65
C ASP A 227 -2.05 3.61 3.45
N ASN A 228 -2.26 2.35 3.07
CA ASN A 228 -1.21 1.38 2.72
C ASN A 228 -1.23 1.02 1.23
N GLY A 229 -1.50 2.01 0.38
CA GLY A 229 -1.42 1.87 -1.08
C GLY A 229 -2.49 0.95 -1.69
N SER A 230 -3.61 0.78 -1.00
CA SER A 230 -4.75 -0.07 -1.36
C SER A 230 -4.46 -1.58 -1.34
N ALA A 231 -3.47 -2.02 -0.56
CA ALA A 231 -3.28 -3.44 -0.28
C ALA A 231 -4.40 -3.98 0.63
N ALA A 232 -4.78 -5.24 0.45
CA ALA A 232 -5.76 -5.88 1.31
C ALA A 232 -5.24 -5.99 2.76
N ALA A 233 -6.00 -5.46 3.71
CA ALA A 233 -5.70 -5.49 5.13
C ALA A 233 -5.60 -6.93 5.68
N VAL A 234 -4.68 -7.14 6.62
CA VAL A 234 -4.49 -8.37 7.38
C VAL A 234 -4.24 -7.98 8.84
N GLY A 235 -4.75 -8.75 9.78
CA GLY A 235 -4.67 -8.44 11.21
C GLY A 235 -5.75 -7.47 11.67
N LEU A 236 -5.53 -6.82 12.80
CA LEU A 236 -6.41 -5.77 13.32
C LEU A 236 -6.21 -4.48 12.54
N LEU A 237 -7.30 -3.82 12.18
CA LEU A 237 -7.29 -2.50 11.55
C LEU A 237 -8.46 -1.67 12.05
N SER A 238 -8.19 -0.43 12.45
CA SER A 238 -9.22 0.53 12.83
C SER A 238 -9.64 1.37 11.63
N ILE A 239 -10.92 1.29 11.26
CA ILE A 239 -11.52 2.00 10.14
C ILE A 239 -12.65 2.85 10.73
N ASP A 240 -12.57 4.17 10.59
CA ASP A 240 -13.55 5.12 11.15
C ASP A 240 -13.84 4.90 12.65
N ARG A 241 -12.77 4.70 13.44
CA ARG A 241 -12.79 4.42 14.90
C ARG A 241 -13.41 3.07 15.29
N VAL A 242 -13.67 2.18 14.33
CA VAL A 242 -14.12 0.81 14.59
C VAL A 242 -13.03 -0.17 14.22
N THR A 243 -12.64 -1.04 15.16
CA THR A 243 -11.62 -2.07 14.90
C THR A 243 -12.25 -3.31 14.27
N TYR A 244 -11.63 -3.79 13.19
CA TYR A 244 -11.98 -5.03 12.49
C TYR A 244 -10.77 -5.96 12.48
N TYR A 245 -11.02 -7.26 12.34
CA TYR A 245 -9.96 -8.25 12.17
C TYR A 245 -10.08 -8.95 10.82
N PHE A 246 -8.98 -8.94 10.05
CA PHE A 246 -8.84 -9.61 8.77
C PHE A 246 -7.87 -10.78 8.92
N ASN A 247 -8.25 -11.98 8.47
CA ASN A 247 -7.35 -13.14 8.55
C ASN A 247 -6.16 -13.02 7.58
N ALA A 248 -5.24 -14.00 7.57
CA ALA A 248 -4.08 -14.01 6.67
C ALA A 248 -4.42 -13.95 5.16
N LYS A 249 -5.66 -14.27 4.78
CA LYS A 249 -6.19 -14.13 3.41
C LYS A 249 -6.94 -12.80 3.21
N GLY A 250 -6.81 -11.85 4.13
CA GLY A 250 -7.46 -10.54 4.12
C GLY A 250 -8.98 -10.55 4.27
N VAL A 251 -9.56 -11.68 4.66
CA VAL A 251 -11.03 -11.80 4.82
C VAL A 251 -11.42 -11.29 6.20
N MET A 252 -12.33 -10.34 6.25
CA MET A 252 -12.90 -9.84 7.50
C MET A 252 -13.61 -10.97 8.25
N GLN A 253 -13.26 -11.16 9.51
CA GLN A 253 -13.88 -12.16 10.39
C GLN A 253 -15.14 -11.58 11.04
N LYS A 254 -16.08 -12.46 11.42
CA LYS A 254 -17.36 -12.11 12.07
C LYS A 254 -17.78 -13.24 13.02
N ASN A 255 -18.55 -12.90 14.04
CA ASN A 255 -19.21 -13.83 14.96
C ASN A 255 -18.28 -14.89 15.58
N LYS A 256 -17.14 -14.47 16.12
CA LYS A 256 -16.15 -15.35 16.74
C LYS A 256 -15.22 -14.58 17.67
N ALA A 257 -14.57 -15.29 18.58
CA ALA A 257 -13.42 -14.76 19.30
C ALA A 257 -12.12 -15.08 18.55
N VAL A 258 -11.12 -14.19 18.62
CA VAL A 258 -9.75 -14.43 18.13
C VAL A 258 -8.74 -13.98 19.18
N THR A 259 -7.70 -14.77 19.42
CA THR A 259 -6.58 -14.34 20.27
C THR A 259 -5.48 -13.78 19.41
N ILE A 260 -5.06 -12.54 19.69
CA ILE A 260 -4.01 -11.83 18.96
C ILE A 260 -3.07 -11.25 20.01
N ASP A 261 -1.80 -11.64 19.97
CA ASP A 261 -0.77 -11.21 20.93
C ASP A 261 -1.19 -11.40 22.40
N GLY A 262 -1.87 -12.51 22.71
CA GLY A 262 -2.34 -12.84 24.06
C GLY A 262 -3.64 -12.16 24.50
N VAL A 263 -4.21 -11.26 23.67
CA VAL A 263 -5.49 -10.58 23.94
C VAL A 263 -6.59 -11.26 23.16
N ILE A 264 -7.71 -11.60 23.82
CA ILE A 264 -8.88 -12.15 23.16
C ILE A 264 -9.72 -11.00 22.60
N TYR A 265 -10.07 -11.03 21.33
CA TYR A 265 -10.99 -10.09 20.69
C TYR A 265 -12.28 -10.80 20.33
N ASN A 266 -13.39 -10.38 20.93
CA ASN A 266 -14.73 -10.79 20.53
C ASN A 266 -15.14 -10.01 19.28
N ILE A 267 -15.54 -10.71 18.23
CA ILE A 267 -15.96 -10.12 16.94
C ILE A 267 -17.45 -10.33 16.74
N ASP A 268 -18.20 -9.24 16.59
CA ASP A 268 -19.66 -9.29 16.42
C ASP A 268 -20.10 -9.73 15.01
N LEU A 269 -21.43 -9.76 14.78
CA LEU A 269 -22.05 -10.12 13.49
C LEU A 269 -21.72 -9.14 12.34
N ASN A 270 -21.26 -7.93 12.66
CA ASN A 270 -20.85 -6.90 11.72
C ASN A 270 -19.34 -6.84 11.51
N GLY A 271 -18.55 -7.63 12.26
CA GLY A 271 -17.10 -7.67 12.21
C GLY A 271 -16.39 -6.74 13.19
N ARG A 272 -17.12 -6.04 14.07
CA ARG A 272 -16.55 -5.11 15.04
C ARG A 272 -15.88 -5.90 16.16
N CYS A 273 -14.64 -5.55 16.46
CA CYS A 273 -13.83 -6.20 17.48
C CYS A 273 -13.96 -5.46 18.82
N THR A 274 -14.10 -6.19 19.91
CA THR A 274 -13.96 -5.70 21.29
C THR A 274 -12.91 -6.54 21.99
N ALA A 275 -11.89 -5.90 22.56
CA ALA A 275 -10.84 -6.59 23.31
C ALA A 275 -11.38 -7.03 24.68
N ASN A 276 -11.32 -8.34 24.96
CA ASN A 276 -11.43 -8.90 26.30
C ASN A 276 -10.04 -8.85 26.93
N ILE A 277 -9.86 -7.85 27.77
CA ILE A 277 -8.78 -7.80 28.75
C ILE A 277 -9.44 -8.26 30.05
N GLU A 278 -8.81 -9.17 30.82
CA GLU A 278 -9.31 -9.55 32.15
C GLU A 278 -9.69 -8.27 32.89
N ASP A 279 -10.96 -8.16 33.24
CA ASP A 279 -11.42 -7.04 34.05
C ASP A 279 -10.75 -7.19 35.41
N LYS A 280 -9.84 -6.28 35.74
CA LYS A 280 -9.22 -6.25 37.08
C LYS A 280 -10.15 -5.56 38.09
N ASP A 281 -11.32 -5.11 37.63
CA ASP A 281 -12.29 -4.32 38.37
C ASP A 281 -13.46 -5.16 38.91
N ASP A 282 -13.40 -6.50 38.84
CA ASP A 282 -14.51 -7.40 39.24
C ASP A 282 -15.05 -7.13 40.67
N ASP A 283 -14.27 -6.48 41.55
CA ASP A 283 -14.62 -6.10 42.92
C ASP A 283 -14.81 -4.57 43.14
N ILE A 284 -14.91 -3.76 42.09
CA ILE A 284 -15.12 -2.30 42.20
C ILE A 284 -16.37 -1.88 41.44
N THR A 285 -17.29 -1.22 42.14
CA THR A 285 -18.54 -0.75 41.56
C THR A 285 -18.51 0.76 41.29
N ASP A 286 -19.41 1.23 40.41
CA ASP A 286 -19.64 2.67 40.21
C ASP A 286 -19.96 3.39 41.52
N LYS A 287 -20.62 2.71 42.47
CA LYS A 287 -20.90 3.24 43.81
C LYS A 287 -19.61 3.44 44.61
N MET A 288 -18.62 2.56 44.49
CA MET A 288 -17.32 2.72 45.15
C MET A 288 -16.51 3.87 44.53
N LEU A 289 -16.68 4.12 43.22
CA LEU A 289 -15.95 5.14 42.47
C LEU A 289 -16.68 6.48 42.33
N PHE A 290 -17.84 6.68 42.98
CA PHE A 290 -18.69 7.88 42.82
C PHE A 290 -17.91 9.19 43.00
N PHE A 291 -16.93 9.20 43.91
CA PHE A 291 -16.13 10.37 44.29
C PHE A 291 -15.28 10.92 43.15
N THR A 292 -14.93 10.06 42.18
CA THR A 292 -14.08 10.44 41.04
C THR A 292 -14.73 11.49 40.15
N THR A 293 -16.06 11.62 40.20
CA THR A 293 -16.83 12.70 39.58
C THR A 293 -16.38 14.08 40.04
N PHE A 294 -15.92 14.21 41.29
CA PHE A 294 -15.49 15.49 41.89
C PHE A 294 -13.97 15.73 41.82
N GLU A 295 -13.19 14.74 41.43
CA GLU A 295 -11.73 14.85 41.34
C GLU A 295 -11.26 15.16 39.92
N SER A 296 -11.69 14.33 38.97
CA SER A 296 -11.20 14.39 37.59
C SER A 296 -12.32 14.50 36.55
N GLY A 297 -13.58 14.34 36.97
CA GLY A 297 -14.74 14.22 36.09
C GLY A 297 -14.85 12.82 35.44
N THR A 298 -15.94 12.61 34.70
CA THR A 298 -16.44 11.28 34.27
C THR A 298 -15.65 10.60 33.14
N ALA A 299 -14.64 11.25 32.53
CA ALA A 299 -13.91 10.71 31.36
C ALA A 299 -12.37 10.80 31.45
N ALA A 300 -11.82 10.80 32.66
CA ALA A 300 -10.42 11.19 32.90
C ALA A 300 -9.35 10.09 32.72
N TYR A 301 -9.69 8.85 32.36
CA TYR A 301 -8.69 7.78 32.22
C TYR A 301 -7.61 8.07 31.15
N ALA A 302 -7.95 8.86 30.12
CA ALA A 302 -7.02 9.29 29.08
C ALA A 302 -6.24 10.57 29.44
N GLN A 303 -6.56 11.20 30.57
CA GLN A 303 -6.01 12.49 30.96
C GLN A 303 -4.50 12.41 31.16
N VAL A 304 -3.79 13.42 30.69
CA VAL A 304 -2.35 13.58 30.86
C VAL A 304 -2.04 15.04 31.14
N GLY A 305 -1.03 15.29 31.97
CA GLY A 305 -0.60 16.63 32.31
C GLY A 305 -1.58 17.41 33.20
N GLY A 306 -2.39 16.71 33.99
CA GLY A 306 -3.14 17.31 35.10
C GLY A 306 -2.21 17.97 36.12
N ASP A 307 -2.76 18.83 36.97
CA ASP A 307 -2.02 19.57 38.00
C ASP A 307 -0.76 20.27 37.47
N ASN A 308 -0.90 21.09 36.42
CA ASN A 308 0.22 21.79 35.76
C ASN A 308 1.31 20.83 35.25
N GLY A 309 0.90 19.73 34.61
CA GLY A 309 1.81 18.77 33.98
C GLY A 309 2.34 17.68 34.91
N ASN A 310 1.83 17.58 36.15
CA ASN A 310 2.34 16.66 37.17
C ASN A 310 1.65 15.28 37.16
N ALA A 311 0.39 15.20 36.72
CA ALA A 311 -0.45 14.03 36.94
C ALA A 311 -1.07 13.45 35.65
N CYS A 312 -1.39 12.16 35.68
CA CYS A 312 -2.10 11.45 34.60
C CYS A 312 -3.22 10.55 35.15
N GLY A 313 -4.19 10.26 34.29
CA GLY A 313 -5.28 9.33 34.58
C GLY A 313 -6.36 9.88 35.49
N LYS A 314 -7.37 9.04 35.74
CA LYS A 314 -8.55 9.38 36.54
C LYS A 314 -8.19 9.76 37.97
N TYR A 315 -7.25 9.05 38.57
CA TYR A 315 -6.82 9.25 39.95
C TYR A 315 -5.70 10.29 40.13
N GLN A 316 -5.41 11.09 39.08
CA GLN A 316 -4.32 12.06 39.07
C GLN A 316 -3.00 11.47 39.60
N PHE A 317 -2.55 10.35 39.04
CA PHE A 317 -1.29 9.73 39.46
C PHE A 317 -0.14 10.71 39.23
N ASP A 318 0.41 11.23 40.33
CA ASP A 318 1.41 12.28 40.32
C ASP A 318 2.81 11.69 40.16
N TYR A 319 3.65 12.30 39.32
CA TYR A 319 5.03 11.86 39.08
C TYR A 319 5.89 11.75 40.34
N ARG A 320 5.58 12.52 41.39
CA ARG A 320 6.31 12.52 42.66
C ARG A 320 6.04 11.27 43.48
N TYR A 321 4.86 10.66 43.33
CA TYR A 321 4.37 9.65 44.26
C TYR A 321 3.92 8.36 43.59
N SER A 322 3.00 8.41 42.63
CA SER A 322 2.24 7.23 42.20
C SER A 322 2.31 6.94 40.70
N LEU A 323 2.72 7.89 39.86
CA LEU A 323 2.75 7.68 38.41
C LEU A 323 3.76 6.63 37.95
N LEU A 324 5.00 6.71 38.44
CA LEU A 324 6.04 5.74 38.06
C LEU A 324 5.70 4.33 38.61
N PRO A 325 5.31 4.17 39.89
CA PRO A 325 4.81 2.89 40.39
C PRO A 325 3.63 2.31 39.60
N PHE A 326 2.66 3.15 39.20
CA PHE A 326 1.55 2.72 38.35
C PHE A 326 2.01 2.22 36.97
N VAL A 327 2.92 2.95 36.33
CA VAL A 327 3.49 2.57 35.03
C VAL A 327 4.23 1.23 35.13
N LYS A 328 4.98 1.00 36.22
CA LYS A 328 5.64 -0.28 36.50
C LYS A 328 4.62 -1.40 36.68
N TYR A 329 3.63 -1.19 37.53
CA TYR A 329 2.54 -2.15 37.77
C TYR A 329 1.88 -2.59 36.45
N CYS A 330 1.54 -1.64 35.58
CA CYS A 330 0.95 -1.95 34.28
C CYS A 330 1.88 -2.83 33.44
N TYR A 331 3.13 -2.38 33.24
CA TYR A 331 4.08 -3.10 32.41
C TYR A 331 4.42 -4.49 32.94
N GLU A 332 4.62 -4.64 34.24
CA GLU A 332 4.93 -5.93 34.89
C GLU A 332 3.76 -6.90 34.81
N SER A 333 2.53 -6.40 34.96
CA SER A 333 1.31 -7.22 34.92
C SER A 333 0.99 -7.70 33.50
N ASN A 334 1.22 -6.88 32.47
CA ASN A 334 1.02 -7.26 31.08
C ASN A 334 1.99 -6.53 30.13
N PRO A 335 3.22 -7.05 29.96
CA PRO A 335 4.26 -6.40 29.15
C PRO A 335 3.88 -6.23 27.68
N THR A 336 2.97 -7.06 27.17
CA THR A 336 2.53 -7.03 25.77
C THR A 336 1.50 -5.94 25.54
N PHE A 337 0.48 -5.84 26.40
CA PHE A 337 -0.54 -4.79 26.30
C PHE A 337 0.07 -3.40 26.55
N PHE A 338 0.95 -3.28 27.54
CA PHE A 338 1.61 -2.05 27.95
C PHE A 338 3.02 -1.89 27.35
N ALA A 339 3.26 -2.42 26.15
CA ALA A 339 4.59 -2.36 25.51
C ALA A 339 5.12 -0.92 25.38
N GLU A 340 4.24 0.07 25.21
CA GLU A 340 4.57 1.49 25.12
C GLU A 340 5.15 2.03 26.46
N PHE A 341 4.85 1.39 27.59
CA PHE A 341 5.42 1.70 28.90
C PHE A 341 6.80 1.08 29.15
N LYS A 342 7.28 0.15 28.33
CA LYS A 342 8.56 -0.57 28.54
C LYS A 342 9.73 0.33 28.93
N LYS A 343 9.92 1.43 28.20
CA LYS A 343 11.01 2.39 28.46
C LYS A 343 10.85 3.09 29.81
N TYR A 344 9.62 3.49 30.14
CA TYR A 344 9.30 4.31 31.30
C TYR A 344 9.24 3.48 32.58
N ALA A 345 8.79 2.23 32.48
CA ALA A 345 8.81 1.27 33.58
C ALA A 345 10.24 0.95 34.07
N ALA A 346 11.24 1.12 33.20
CA ALA A 346 12.65 0.95 33.57
C ALA A 346 13.23 2.13 34.38
N TYR A 347 12.48 3.24 34.57
CA TYR A 347 12.99 4.39 35.33
C TYR A 347 13.14 4.07 36.81
N THR A 348 14.20 4.63 37.41
CA THR A 348 14.43 4.64 38.86
C THR A 348 13.66 5.79 39.51
N ASP A 349 13.58 5.79 40.85
CA ASP A 349 12.95 6.89 41.59
C ASP A 349 13.65 8.24 41.39
N SER A 350 14.97 8.23 41.16
CA SER A 350 15.71 9.45 40.78
C SER A 350 15.34 10.00 39.40
N GLN A 351 14.73 9.17 38.55
CA GLN A 351 14.30 9.52 37.19
C GLN A 351 12.82 9.85 37.07
N LYS A 352 12.02 9.73 38.14
CA LYS A 352 10.55 9.94 38.08
C LYS A 352 10.14 11.35 37.61
N SER A 353 10.98 12.36 37.85
CA SER A 353 10.77 13.73 37.36
C SER A 353 10.76 13.83 35.83
N LEU A 354 11.40 12.88 35.12
CA LEU A 354 11.41 12.83 33.66
C LEU A 354 10.04 12.48 33.04
N LEU A 355 9.06 12.07 33.85
CA LEU A 355 7.69 11.84 33.39
C LEU A 355 6.89 13.14 33.31
N LYS A 356 7.23 14.15 34.12
CA LYS A 356 6.53 15.43 34.17
C LYS A 356 6.61 16.16 32.83
N GLY A 357 5.46 16.52 32.27
CA GLY A 357 5.38 17.26 31.01
C GLY A 357 5.96 16.52 29.79
N ASN A 358 6.23 15.22 29.91
CA ASN A 358 6.91 14.47 28.86
C ASN A 358 5.93 14.09 27.75
N THR A 359 5.98 14.81 26.64
CA THR A 359 5.05 14.64 25.51
C THR A 359 5.09 13.25 24.90
N LYS A 360 6.26 12.59 24.88
CA LYS A 360 6.39 11.20 24.39
C LYS A 360 5.74 10.21 25.35
N PHE A 361 5.93 10.39 26.66
CA PHE A 361 5.25 9.56 27.67
C PHE A 361 3.73 9.74 27.59
N TYR A 362 3.26 10.98 27.42
CA TYR A 362 1.83 11.27 27.25
C TYR A 362 1.26 10.66 25.96
N ALA A 363 2.04 10.61 24.88
CA ALA A 363 1.66 9.90 23.68
C ALA A 363 1.56 8.38 23.92
N ALA A 364 2.50 7.79 24.68
CA ALA A 364 2.44 6.38 25.08
C ALA A 364 1.18 6.09 25.91
N TRP A 365 0.88 6.91 26.92
CA TRP A 365 -0.34 6.82 27.74
C TRP A 365 -1.61 6.82 26.88
N ARG A 366 -1.73 7.80 25.97
CA ARG A 366 -2.88 7.90 25.06
C ARG A 366 -2.94 6.75 24.07
N THR A 367 -1.80 6.23 23.62
CA THR A 367 -1.75 5.07 22.73
C THR A 367 -2.31 3.83 23.43
N ILE A 368 -1.91 3.60 24.69
CA ILE A 368 -2.45 2.51 25.51
C ILE A 368 -3.94 2.69 25.76
N TYR A 369 -4.38 3.90 26.14
CA TYR A 369 -5.80 4.20 26.30
C TYR A 369 -6.60 3.92 25.02
N ASN A 370 -6.11 4.39 23.86
CA ASN A 370 -6.78 4.18 22.58
C ASN A 370 -6.75 2.72 22.12
N LYS A 371 -5.77 1.91 22.57
CA LYS A 371 -5.71 0.46 22.32
C LYS A 371 -6.86 -0.26 23.02
N SER A 372 -7.16 0.10 24.26
CA SER A 372 -8.38 -0.34 24.95
C SER A 372 -8.75 0.60 26.11
N PRO A 373 -9.78 1.46 25.94
CA PRO A 373 -10.20 2.38 26.99
C PRO A 373 -10.63 1.67 28.27
N LYS A 374 -11.43 0.60 28.16
CA LYS A 374 -11.88 -0.20 29.30
C LYS A 374 -10.74 -0.99 29.94
N GLY A 375 -9.86 -1.58 29.12
CA GLY A 375 -8.71 -2.30 29.63
C GLY A 375 -7.81 -1.40 30.47
N PHE A 376 -7.46 -0.22 29.96
CA PHE A 376 -6.61 0.68 30.72
C PHE A 376 -7.31 1.29 31.94
N ALA A 377 -8.63 1.52 31.87
CA ALA A 377 -9.42 1.93 33.02
C ALA A 377 -9.34 0.91 34.16
N SER A 378 -9.62 -0.37 33.89
CA SER A 378 -9.58 -1.44 34.90
C SER A 378 -8.22 -1.54 35.61
N TYR A 379 -7.10 -1.32 34.90
CA TYR A 379 -5.77 -1.30 35.52
C TYR A 379 -5.55 -0.07 36.40
N GLN A 380 -6.07 1.10 36.01
CA GLN A 380 -6.03 2.30 36.85
C GLN A 380 -6.88 2.10 38.11
N ASP A 381 -8.09 1.58 37.97
CA ASP A 381 -9.03 1.34 39.07
C ASP A 381 -8.48 0.31 40.06
N ALA A 382 -8.04 -0.86 39.57
CA ALA A 382 -7.44 -1.91 40.38
C ALA A 382 -6.18 -1.43 41.13
N TYR A 383 -5.32 -0.67 40.46
CA TYR A 383 -4.13 -0.10 41.09
C TYR A 383 -4.50 0.90 42.19
N ALA A 384 -5.40 1.84 41.89
CA ALA A 384 -5.82 2.85 42.85
C ALA A 384 -6.48 2.21 44.08
N LYS A 385 -7.36 1.23 43.90
CA LYS A 385 -7.97 0.53 45.04
C LYS A 385 -6.93 -0.20 45.88
N ARG A 386 -6.03 -0.96 45.24
CA ARG A 386 -4.99 -1.73 45.94
C ARG A 386 -4.07 -0.83 46.76
N GLU A 387 -3.58 0.25 46.16
CA GLU A 387 -2.58 1.11 46.80
C GLU A 387 -3.18 2.08 47.82
N TYR A 388 -4.44 2.50 47.65
CA TYR A 388 -5.05 3.52 48.49
C TYR A 388 -6.13 2.94 49.41
N TYR A 389 -7.20 2.39 48.83
CA TYR A 389 -8.33 1.90 49.63
C TYR A 389 -7.97 0.67 50.48
N ASP A 390 -7.42 -0.39 49.88
CA ASP A 390 -7.14 -1.65 50.59
C ASP A 390 -6.11 -1.44 51.71
N VAL A 391 -5.14 -0.56 51.49
CA VAL A 391 -4.18 -0.15 52.53
C VAL A 391 -4.88 0.62 53.65
N THR A 392 -5.79 1.53 53.32
CA THR A 392 -6.58 2.29 54.32
C THR A 392 -7.48 1.36 55.14
N ALA A 393 -8.20 0.45 54.48
CA ALA A 393 -9.04 -0.55 55.13
C ALA A 393 -8.20 -1.46 56.05
N ARG A 394 -6.99 -1.85 55.63
CA ARG A 394 -6.05 -2.60 56.47
C ARG A 394 -5.61 -1.82 57.70
N TYR A 395 -5.33 -0.52 57.58
CA TYR A 395 -5.02 0.32 58.76
C TYR A 395 -6.21 0.42 59.71
N LEU A 396 -7.41 0.64 59.19
CA LEU A 396 -8.64 0.66 59.98
C LEU A 396 -8.84 -0.63 60.76
N GLN A 397 -8.67 -1.78 60.10
CA GLN A 397 -8.80 -3.07 60.74
C GLN A 397 -7.70 -3.31 61.78
N THR A 398 -6.43 -3.17 61.40
CA THR A 398 -5.29 -3.61 62.24
C THR A 398 -4.91 -2.62 63.35
N LYS A 399 -5.20 -1.32 63.19
CA LYS A 399 -4.83 -0.28 64.16
C LYS A 399 -6.00 0.25 64.96
N PHE A 400 -7.21 0.19 64.40
CA PHE A 400 -8.39 0.78 65.03
C PHE A 400 -9.54 -0.22 65.25
N ASN A 401 -9.39 -1.48 64.82
CA ASN A 401 -10.41 -2.52 64.89
C ASN A 401 -11.73 -2.11 64.22
N ILE A 402 -11.65 -1.43 63.07
CA ILE A 402 -12.80 -1.01 62.27
C ILE A 402 -12.86 -1.88 61.00
N ASN A 403 -13.92 -2.67 60.86
CA ASN A 403 -14.13 -3.55 59.71
C ASN A 403 -14.86 -2.81 58.58
N MET A 404 -14.20 -2.69 57.43
CA MET A 404 -14.74 -2.06 56.23
C MET A 404 -15.36 -3.05 55.25
N ASP A 405 -15.08 -4.36 55.34
CA ASP A 405 -15.55 -5.36 54.38
C ASP A 405 -17.07 -5.47 54.37
N ALA A 406 -17.68 -5.39 55.56
CA ALA A 406 -19.12 -5.43 55.77
C ALA A 406 -19.86 -4.13 55.40
N ARG A 407 -19.13 -3.07 55.01
CA ARG A 407 -19.72 -1.78 54.65
C ARG A 407 -20.15 -1.76 53.17
N PRO A 408 -21.23 -1.06 52.81
CA PRO A 408 -21.61 -0.88 51.42
C PRO A 408 -20.58 -0.06 50.67
N ASP A 409 -20.48 -0.28 49.36
CA ASP A 409 -19.47 0.32 48.49
C ASP A 409 -19.46 1.85 48.51
N ILE A 410 -20.60 2.49 48.75
CA ILE A 410 -20.66 3.95 48.85
C ILE A 410 -19.89 4.49 50.08
N VAL A 411 -19.91 3.75 51.20
CA VAL A 411 -19.15 4.10 52.41
C VAL A 411 -17.67 3.81 52.18
N LYS A 412 -17.36 2.68 51.53
CA LYS A 412 -16.00 2.34 51.11
C LYS A 412 -15.44 3.42 50.18
N GLY A 413 -16.23 3.90 49.24
CA GLY A 413 -15.90 4.98 48.31
C GLY A 413 -15.61 6.31 49.00
N ALA A 414 -16.33 6.66 50.06
CA ALA A 414 -16.06 7.89 50.82
C ALA A 414 -14.71 7.84 51.56
N VAL A 415 -14.34 6.66 52.09
CA VAL A 415 -13.01 6.44 52.66
C VAL A 415 -11.94 6.44 51.57
N PHE A 416 -12.21 5.82 50.43
CA PHE A 416 -11.32 5.77 49.28
C PHE A 416 -11.02 7.18 48.75
N SER A 417 -12.04 8.00 48.53
CA SER A 417 -11.94 9.42 48.15
C SER A 417 -10.94 10.17 49.02
N TYR A 418 -11.12 10.07 50.34
CA TYR A 418 -10.27 10.79 51.27
C TYR A 418 -8.84 10.24 51.31
N SER A 419 -8.67 8.94 51.08
CA SER A 419 -7.36 8.31 50.89
C SER A 419 -6.64 8.80 49.64
N ILE A 420 -7.34 9.03 48.53
CA ILE A 420 -6.75 9.56 47.29
C ILE A 420 -6.28 11.00 47.53
N GLN A 421 -7.11 11.84 48.18
CA GLN A 421 -6.79 13.25 48.44
C GLN A 421 -5.65 13.46 49.45
N HIS A 422 -5.57 12.63 50.51
CA HIS A 422 -4.72 12.93 51.67
C HIS A 422 -3.82 11.78 52.13
N GLY A 423 -3.84 10.66 51.42
CA GLY A 423 -3.07 9.47 51.75
C GLY A 423 -3.77 8.52 52.73
N GLN A 424 -3.29 7.28 52.74
CA GLN A 424 -3.95 6.12 53.34
C GLN A 424 -4.00 6.20 54.87
N TRP A 425 -2.88 6.58 55.49
CA TRP A 425 -2.80 6.72 56.95
C TRP A 425 -3.67 7.87 57.46
N THR A 426 -3.62 9.02 56.78
CA THR A 426 -4.44 10.19 57.10
C THR A 426 -5.92 9.85 57.02
N ALA A 427 -6.33 9.07 56.01
CA ALA A 427 -7.72 8.66 55.87
C ALA A 427 -8.18 7.70 56.96
N ALA A 428 -7.36 6.71 57.33
CA ALA A 428 -7.66 5.83 58.46
C ALA A 428 -7.77 6.64 59.78
N GLY A 429 -6.85 7.59 59.98
CA GLY A 429 -6.85 8.49 61.12
C GLY A 429 -8.09 9.38 61.19
N ALA A 430 -8.58 9.88 60.05
CA ALA A 430 -9.78 10.71 59.98
C ALA A 430 -11.05 9.94 60.40
N VAL A 431 -11.22 8.69 59.96
CA VAL A 431 -12.33 7.84 60.39
C VAL A 431 -12.28 7.65 61.91
N LYS A 432 -11.10 7.37 62.48
CA LYS A 432 -10.91 7.24 63.92
C LYS A 432 -11.22 8.56 64.66
N ALA A 433 -10.69 9.68 64.17
CA ALA A 433 -10.87 11.01 64.78
C ALA A 433 -12.31 11.52 64.70
N ALA A 434 -13.08 11.08 63.69
CA ALA A 434 -14.51 11.31 63.56
C ALA A 434 -15.36 10.50 64.56
N GLY A 435 -14.74 9.65 65.40
CA GLY A 435 -15.44 8.85 66.41
C GLY A 435 -16.29 7.73 65.82
N ILE A 436 -15.90 7.22 64.65
CA ILE A 436 -16.57 6.12 63.96
C ILE A 436 -16.12 4.78 64.57
N LYS A 437 -17.08 3.86 64.73
CA LYS A 437 -16.91 2.51 65.31
C LYS A 437 -17.67 1.49 64.46
N ASN A 438 -17.44 0.19 64.66
CA ASN A 438 -18.20 -0.87 63.97
C ASN A 438 -19.73 -0.75 64.19
N SER A 439 -20.18 -0.23 65.34
CA SER A 439 -21.61 0.00 65.63
C SER A 439 -22.20 1.27 65.00
N THR A 440 -21.40 2.11 64.33
CA THR A 440 -21.91 3.31 63.64
C THR A 440 -22.69 2.88 62.40
N THR A 441 -23.89 3.42 62.18
CA THR A 441 -24.65 3.13 60.94
C THR A 441 -23.96 3.73 59.72
N ASP A 442 -24.26 3.25 58.53
CA ASP A 442 -23.61 3.73 57.30
C ASP A 442 -23.90 5.20 57.01
N GLU A 443 -25.14 5.65 57.25
CA GLU A 443 -25.53 7.07 57.18
C GLU A 443 -24.73 7.93 58.16
N GLN A 444 -24.64 7.50 59.43
CA GLN A 444 -23.86 8.19 60.45
C GLN A 444 -22.37 8.19 60.13
N PHE A 445 -21.86 7.13 59.50
CA PHE A 445 -20.46 7.04 59.07
C PHE A 445 -20.16 8.17 58.10
N LEU A 446 -20.97 8.30 57.03
CA LEU A 446 -20.82 9.36 56.03
C LEU A 446 -20.92 10.73 56.69
N GLN A 447 -21.98 11.01 57.44
CA GLN A 447 -22.18 12.30 58.11
C GLN A 447 -20.98 12.68 59.00
N LYS A 448 -20.48 11.75 59.83
CA LYS A 448 -19.32 11.99 60.72
C LYS A 448 -18.03 12.21 59.95
N LEU A 449 -17.75 11.39 58.93
CA LEU A 449 -16.54 11.54 58.13
C LEU A 449 -16.53 12.89 57.41
N TYR A 450 -17.64 13.29 56.77
CA TYR A 450 -17.72 14.57 56.08
C TYR A 450 -17.75 15.78 57.02
N ALA A 451 -18.32 15.66 58.22
CA ALA A 451 -18.19 16.69 59.25
C ALA A 451 -16.71 16.90 59.64
N TYR A 452 -15.97 15.80 59.81
CA TYR A 452 -14.52 15.87 60.03
C TYR A 452 -13.78 16.52 58.86
N ARG A 453 -14.05 16.08 57.62
CA ARG A 453 -13.43 16.63 56.40
C ARG A 453 -13.61 18.14 56.30
N LYS A 454 -14.82 18.66 56.52
CA LYS A 454 -15.14 20.09 56.48
C LYS A 454 -14.42 20.89 57.58
N LYS A 455 -14.32 20.32 58.79
CA LYS A 455 -13.58 20.95 59.89
C LYS A 455 -12.08 21.03 59.59
N THR A 456 -11.51 19.96 59.05
CA THR A 456 -10.07 19.87 58.77
C THR A 456 -9.66 20.69 57.54
N TYR A 457 -10.50 20.72 56.51
CA TYR A 457 -10.25 21.49 55.28
C TYR A 457 -11.44 22.37 54.87
N PRO A 458 -11.63 23.52 55.54
CA PRO A 458 -12.79 24.39 55.31
C PRO A 458 -12.90 24.90 53.87
N ALA A 459 -11.78 25.05 53.17
CA ALA A 459 -11.73 25.50 51.77
C ALA A 459 -12.49 24.58 50.79
N TYR A 460 -12.67 23.30 51.13
CA TYR A 460 -13.39 22.33 50.28
C TYR A 460 -14.82 22.06 50.74
N THR A 461 -15.37 22.89 51.64
CA THR A 461 -16.70 22.68 52.24
C THR A 461 -17.81 22.50 51.22
N THR A 462 -17.84 23.32 50.16
CA THR A 462 -18.86 23.22 49.10
C THR A 462 -18.82 21.85 48.43
N ARG A 463 -17.64 21.44 47.95
CA ARG A 463 -17.42 20.11 47.35
C ARG A 463 -17.81 18.99 48.30
N TYR A 464 -17.42 19.07 49.56
CA TYR A 464 -17.73 18.04 50.56
C TYR A 464 -19.22 17.94 50.88
N ASN A 465 -19.98 19.04 50.79
CA ASN A 465 -21.43 18.98 50.91
C ASN A 465 -22.07 18.27 49.72
N GLU A 466 -21.61 18.54 48.49
CA GLU A 466 -22.09 17.88 47.28
C GLU A 466 -21.76 16.39 47.28
N GLU A 467 -20.51 16.03 47.62
CA GLU A 467 -20.03 14.66 47.72
C GLU A 467 -20.81 13.87 48.80
N LEU A 468 -21.07 14.47 49.97
CA LEU A 468 -21.93 13.87 51.00
C LEU A 468 -23.37 13.67 50.52
N SER A 469 -23.95 14.66 49.84
CA SER A 469 -25.33 14.60 49.36
C SER A 469 -25.52 13.48 48.35
N LEU A 470 -24.55 13.31 47.43
CA LEU A 470 -24.54 12.20 46.49
C LEU A 470 -24.28 10.85 47.17
N ALA A 471 -23.39 10.79 48.15
CA ALA A 471 -23.13 9.56 48.89
C ALA A 471 -24.39 9.09 49.65
N LEU A 472 -25.12 10.01 50.26
CA LEU A 472 -26.37 9.69 50.98
C LEU A 472 -27.50 9.25 50.05
N SER A 473 -27.56 9.76 48.81
CA SER A 473 -28.59 9.35 47.85
C SER A 473 -28.32 7.99 47.17
N LEU A 474 -27.07 7.53 47.22
CA LEU A 474 -26.62 6.25 46.63
C LEU A 474 -26.48 5.13 47.67
N LEU A 475 -26.53 5.46 48.96
CA LEU A 475 -26.60 4.54 50.09
C LEU A 475 -27.92 3.77 50.07
#